data_AF-A0A239IUU8-F1
#
_entry.id   AF-A0A239IUU8-F1
#
_cell.length_a   1.000
_cell.length_b   1.000
_cell.length_c   1.000
_cell.angle_alpha   90.00
_cell.angle_beta   90.00
_cell.angle_gamma   90.00
#
_symmetry.space_group_name_H-M   'P 1'
#
loop_
_entity.id
_entity.type
_entity.pdbx_description
1 polymer ?
#
loop_
_entity_poly.entity_id
_entity_poly.type
_entity_poly.pdbx_seq_one_letter_code
_entity_poly.pdbx_strand_id
1 'polypeptide(L)'
;MSAPAAAATQRGRGSAPRPSPPRPPAVLARWTSAQARNLERHTLALRPFTREEFGSGHAAPTQGHVEAVNALITRLREPLLTITRKVAGLADQARTDPTPERLRALVTAGEVAHEHVRAVERVWDFYTVFFGQRQGRFGEWLLGCDRIALDCYQDAFLGLGTAKSVPQPAPMCSMESGPTPATFRRDVRLRRLGFQRNPFPQIQLPYHRLVNPWTLGAVLHEVSHNLQNELGLARVVPETVERRLVEAGHPPQVARVWRRWNRETFADLCGLLLGGPAVVASLMDILARAPASVWTWNPTAVHPTPYLRLFLSAELLSRMGFPEEAEGSRRAWRRAYGRPAAPYPKAVLESADDAVRLVVDTMCFRRYETLGRRSLAQVVRFAPKEQQMIEEAAGRLARGIDPGILPERFLIGAARLAFDRRLATPEVITRHFYRDLARR
;
A
#
# COMPACT_ATOMS: atom_id res chain seq x y z
N MET A 1 110.94 20.47 -19.97
CA MET A 1 110.00 19.37 -19.69
C MET A 1 108.65 19.98 -19.32
N SER A 2 107.59 19.32 -19.78
CA SER A 2 106.16 19.52 -19.43
C SER A 2 105.38 20.60 -20.19
N ALA A 3 104.77 20.18 -21.29
CA ALA A 3 103.46 20.64 -21.76
C ALA A 3 102.34 19.93 -20.92
N PRO A 4 101.02 20.11 -21.16
CA PRO A 4 100.25 21.10 -21.95
C PRO A 4 99.02 21.67 -21.16
N ALA A 5 98.14 22.48 -21.78
CA ALA A 5 96.68 22.24 -21.83
C ALA A 5 95.90 23.44 -22.42
N ALA A 6 95.00 23.11 -23.35
CA ALA A 6 94.15 24.01 -24.09
C ALA A 6 92.94 24.50 -23.28
N ALA A 7 92.57 25.78 -23.47
CA ALA A 7 91.37 26.37 -22.91
C ALA A 7 90.12 25.94 -23.71
N ALA A 8 89.28 25.11 -23.10
CA ALA A 8 87.95 24.75 -23.60
C ALA A 8 86.86 25.43 -22.76
N THR A 9 86.15 26.38 -23.37
CA THR A 9 84.94 27.02 -22.87
C THR A 9 83.83 26.00 -22.60
N GLN A 10 83.51 25.71 -21.34
CA GLN A 10 82.29 24.99 -20.95
C GLN A 10 81.11 25.97 -20.93
N ARG A 11 80.28 25.94 -21.98
CA ARG A 11 78.92 26.49 -21.97
C ARG A 11 77.98 25.55 -21.22
N GLY A 12 77.04 26.14 -20.50
CA GLY A 12 76.22 25.50 -19.47
C GLY A 12 75.43 24.27 -19.92
N ARG A 13 75.41 23.27 -19.05
CA ARG A 13 74.38 22.22 -19.05
C ARG A 13 73.08 22.83 -18.53
N GLY A 14 72.28 23.39 -19.43
CA GLY A 14 70.86 23.65 -19.16
C GLY A 14 70.18 22.33 -18.82
N SER A 15 69.47 22.28 -17.69
CA SER A 15 68.59 21.17 -17.36
C SER A 15 67.57 21.00 -18.49
N ALA A 16 67.63 19.89 -19.22
CA ALA A 16 66.62 19.56 -20.21
C ALA A 16 65.23 19.61 -19.53
N PRO A 17 64.24 20.29 -20.13
CA PRO A 17 62.88 20.25 -19.60
C PRO A 17 62.42 18.80 -19.58
N ARG A 18 61.93 18.33 -18.43
CA ARG A 18 61.31 16.99 -18.33
C ARG A 18 60.29 16.86 -19.46
N PRO A 19 60.31 15.76 -20.23
CA PRO A 19 59.33 15.55 -21.28
C PRO A 19 57.93 15.66 -20.66
N SER A 20 57.10 16.54 -21.22
CA SER A 20 55.70 16.62 -20.83
C SER A 20 55.08 15.23 -21.00
N PRO A 21 54.30 14.74 -20.03
CA PRO A 21 53.68 13.42 -20.16
C PRO A 21 52.87 13.35 -21.45
N PRO A 22 52.88 12.19 -22.16
CA PRO A 22 52.13 12.04 -23.40
C PRO A 22 50.66 12.38 -23.15
N ARG A 23 50.12 13.31 -23.94
CA ARG A 23 48.70 13.66 -23.86
C ARG A 23 47.88 12.39 -24.09
N PRO A 24 46.88 12.09 -23.24
CA PRO A 24 46.01 10.95 -23.46
C PRO A 24 45.41 11.02 -24.87
N PRO A 25 45.24 9.88 -25.57
CA PRO A 25 44.42 9.84 -26.77
C PRO A 25 43.11 10.58 -26.52
N ALA A 26 42.70 11.49 -27.41
CA ALA A 26 41.55 12.38 -27.19
C ALA A 26 40.26 11.63 -26.81
N VAL A 27 40.15 10.36 -27.22
CA VAL A 27 39.08 9.43 -26.83
C VAL A 27 39.06 9.14 -25.34
N LEU A 28 40.20 8.79 -24.72
CA LEU A 28 40.28 8.46 -23.30
C LEU A 28 39.95 9.67 -22.43
N ALA A 29 40.49 10.85 -22.75
CA ALA A 29 40.20 12.07 -22.00
C ALA A 29 38.71 12.47 -22.07
N ARG A 30 38.07 12.31 -23.24
CA ARG A 30 36.62 12.54 -23.39
C ARG A 30 35.80 11.52 -22.61
N TRP A 31 36.19 10.25 -22.68
CA TRP A 31 35.49 9.16 -22.01
C TRP A 31 35.56 9.28 -20.47
N THR A 32 36.74 9.53 -19.89
CA THR A 32 36.88 9.72 -18.43
C THR A 32 36.08 10.92 -17.94
N SER A 33 36.11 12.03 -18.68
CA SER A 33 35.28 13.20 -18.36
C SER A 33 33.79 12.91 -18.46
N ALA A 34 33.36 12.09 -19.42
CA ALA A 34 31.96 11.71 -19.57
C ALA A 34 31.48 10.84 -18.40
N GLN A 35 32.31 9.92 -17.88
CA GLN A 35 31.95 9.08 -16.72
C GLN A 35 31.57 9.92 -15.50
N ALA A 36 32.39 10.92 -15.15
CA ALA A 36 32.11 11.80 -14.02
C ALA A 36 30.88 12.69 -14.27
N ARG A 37 30.83 13.38 -15.43
CA ARG A 37 29.74 14.31 -15.75
C ARG A 37 28.37 13.63 -15.84
N ASN A 38 28.31 12.43 -16.41
CA ASN A 38 27.05 11.67 -16.50
C ASN A 38 26.56 11.30 -15.09
N LEU A 39 27.45 10.81 -14.23
CA LEU A 39 27.10 10.48 -12.85
C LEU A 39 26.64 11.72 -12.06
N GLU A 40 27.36 12.84 -12.16
CA GLU A 40 26.97 14.10 -11.52
C GLU A 40 25.56 14.54 -11.96
N ARG A 41 25.28 14.51 -13.27
CA ARG A 41 23.96 14.86 -13.80
C ARG A 41 22.87 13.90 -13.33
N HIS A 42 23.13 12.60 -13.27
CA HIS A 42 22.18 11.62 -12.74
C HIS A 42 21.89 11.86 -11.25
N THR A 43 22.93 12.06 -10.44
CA THR A 43 22.80 12.35 -9.01
C THR A 43 22.00 13.64 -8.76
N LEU A 44 22.18 14.66 -9.60
CA LEU A 44 21.40 15.90 -9.56
C LEU A 44 19.94 15.69 -10.00
N ALA A 45 19.70 14.92 -11.06
CA ALA A 45 18.36 14.64 -11.58
C ALA A 45 17.50 13.88 -10.57
N LEU A 46 18.08 12.95 -9.83
CA LEU A 46 17.41 12.18 -8.77
C LEU A 46 17.21 12.98 -7.48
N ARG A 47 16.87 14.27 -7.58
CA ARG A 47 16.59 15.14 -6.43
C ARG A 47 15.28 14.76 -5.71
N PRO A 48 15.06 15.21 -4.47
CA PRO A 48 13.76 15.09 -3.82
C PRO A 48 12.71 15.87 -4.62
N PHE A 49 11.47 15.42 -4.53
CA PHE A 49 10.34 16.03 -5.21
C PHE A 49 9.97 17.38 -4.61
N THR A 50 9.47 18.28 -5.42
CA THR A 50 8.66 19.42 -4.96
C THR A 50 7.19 19.04 -5.02
N ARG A 51 6.36 19.64 -4.16
CA ARG A 51 4.92 19.35 -4.16
C ARG A 51 4.25 19.74 -5.48
N GLU A 52 4.70 20.84 -6.09
CA GLU A 52 4.14 21.41 -7.31
C GLU A 52 4.23 20.47 -8.52
N GLU A 53 5.20 19.54 -8.53
CA GLU A 53 5.36 18.53 -9.57
C GLU A 53 4.15 17.60 -9.73
N PHE A 54 3.30 17.50 -8.71
CA PHE A 54 2.16 16.59 -8.67
C PHE A 54 0.81 17.31 -8.66
N GLY A 55 0.80 18.57 -9.10
CA GLY A 55 -0.37 19.43 -9.15
C GLY A 55 -0.58 20.26 -7.88
N SER A 56 -1.41 21.29 -7.99
CA SER A 56 -1.77 22.21 -6.89
C SER A 56 -3.19 22.01 -6.36
N GLY A 57 -4.01 21.19 -7.02
CA GLY A 57 -5.39 20.92 -6.63
C GLY A 57 -5.52 19.99 -5.42
N HIS A 58 -6.75 19.79 -4.94
CA HIS A 58 -7.04 18.99 -3.75
C HIS A 58 -6.62 17.50 -3.87
N ALA A 59 -6.53 16.98 -5.09
CA ALA A 59 -6.09 15.61 -5.35
C ALA A 59 -4.57 15.41 -5.27
N ALA A 60 -3.79 16.50 -5.26
CA ALA A 60 -2.34 16.45 -5.15
C ALA A 60 -1.91 15.82 -3.83
N PRO A 61 -0.76 15.12 -3.79
CA PRO A 61 -0.22 14.59 -2.54
C PRO A 61 -0.07 15.70 -1.50
N THR A 62 -0.38 15.37 -0.25
CA THR A 62 -0.19 16.33 0.85
C THR A 62 1.29 16.56 1.11
N GLN A 63 1.62 17.66 1.78
CA GLN A 63 2.99 17.98 2.17
C GLN A 63 3.67 16.83 2.92
N GLY A 64 2.97 16.22 3.89
CA GLY A 64 3.49 15.09 4.65
C GLY A 64 3.81 13.85 3.79
N HIS A 65 3.03 13.58 2.74
CA HIS A 65 3.32 12.47 1.82
C HIS A 65 4.61 12.73 1.04
N VAL A 66 4.78 13.94 0.49
CA VAL A 66 5.97 14.34 -0.25
C VAL A 66 7.20 14.33 0.65
N GLU A 67 7.11 14.87 1.86
CA GLU A 67 8.20 14.87 2.84
C GLU A 67 8.63 13.46 3.24
N ALA A 68 7.68 12.55 3.48
CA ALA A 68 8.00 11.17 3.86
C ALA A 68 8.75 10.41 2.73
N VAL A 69 8.37 10.65 1.47
CA VAL A 69 9.11 10.10 0.31
C VAL A 69 10.46 10.78 0.15
N ASN A 70 10.54 12.09 0.32
CA ASN A 70 11.78 12.85 0.22
C ASN A 70 12.80 12.47 1.30
N ALA A 71 12.35 12.12 2.51
CA ALA A 71 13.21 11.58 3.56
C ALA A 71 13.84 10.26 3.11
N LEU A 72 13.06 9.39 2.46
CA LEU A 72 13.57 8.14 1.90
C LEU A 72 14.59 8.39 0.77
N ILE A 73 14.27 9.27 -0.17
CA ILE A 73 15.17 9.65 -1.28
C ILE A 73 16.47 10.24 -0.72
N THR A 74 16.39 11.19 0.21
CA THR A 74 17.55 11.87 0.80
C THR A 74 18.50 10.87 1.46
N ARG A 75 17.97 9.94 2.27
CA ARG A 75 18.76 8.89 2.91
C ARG A 75 19.51 8.00 1.92
N LEU A 76 18.91 7.70 0.75
CA LEU A 76 19.58 6.90 -0.29
C LEU A 76 20.58 7.72 -1.11
N ARG A 77 20.39 9.04 -1.21
CA ARG A 77 21.28 9.94 -1.95
C ARG A 77 22.54 10.30 -1.19
N GLU A 78 22.53 10.31 0.13
CA GLU A 78 23.71 10.66 0.94
C GLU A 78 24.97 9.84 0.57
N PRO A 79 24.92 8.49 0.50
CA PRO A 79 26.05 7.70 0.01
C PRO A 79 26.39 7.99 -1.45
N LEU A 80 25.38 8.17 -2.31
CA LEU A 80 25.56 8.45 -3.74
C LEU A 80 26.33 9.75 -3.98
N LEU A 81 26.06 10.81 -3.21
CA LEU A 81 26.78 12.08 -3.29
C LEU A 81 28.27 11.92 -2.95
N THR A 82 28.57 11.08 -1.95
CA THR A 82 29.96 10.79 -1.55
C THR A 82 30.69 9.99 -2.63
N ILE A 83 30.03 8.97 -3.21
CA ILE A 83 30.59 8.17 -4.30
C ILE A 83 30.76 9.02 -5.57
N THR A 84 29.82 9.93 -5.87
CA THR A 84 29.90 10.84 -7.02
C THR A 84 31.16 11.71 -6.93
N ARG A 85 31.43 12.31 -5.77
CA ARG A 85 32.66 13.09 -5.54
C ARG A 85 33.93 12.23 -5.72
N LYS A 86 33.90 10.97 -5.26
CA LYS A 86 35.01 10.02 -5.45
C LYS A 86 35.25 9.71 -6.93
N VAL A 87 34.19 9.43 -7.69
CA VAL A 87 34.27 9.15 -9.14
C VAL A 87 34.80 10.37 -9.90
N ALA A 88 34.36 11.58 -9.55
CA ALA A 88 34.89 12.82 -10.14
C ALA A 88 36.41 12.96 -9.91
N GLY A 89 36.86 12.74 -8.67
CA GLY A 89 38.29 12.76 -8.34
C GLY A 89 39.11 11.69 -9.07
N LEU A 90 38.58 10.46 -9.19
CA LEU A 90 39.23 9.38 -9.94
C LEU A 90 39.27 9.67 -11.44
N ALA A 91 38.22 10.29 -11.99
CA ALA A 91 38.18 10.70 -13.39
C ALA A 91 39.21 11.78 -13.70
N ASP A 92 39.39 12.76 -12.80
CA ASP A 92 40.41 13.80 -12.94
C ASP A 92 41.84 13.22 -12.89
N GLN A 93 42.09 12.27 -11.98
CA GLN A 93 43.37 11.56 -11.90
C GLN A 93 43.64 10.73 -13.16
N ALA A 94 42.65 9.96 -13.62
CA ALA A 94 42.77 9.14 -14.83
C ALA A 94 42.85 9.99 -16.10
N ARG A 95 42.28 11.20 -16.12
CA ARG A 95 42.44 12.15 -17.24
C ARG A 95 43.86 12.73 -17.29
N THR A 96 44.45 13.01 -16.13
CA THR A 96 45.80 13.61 -16.05
C THR A 96 46.89 12.59 -16.35
N ASP A 97 46.73 11.35 -15.87
CA ASP A 97 47.68 10.27 -16.09
C ASP A 97 46.92 8.92 -16.13
N PRO A 98 46.61 8.41 -17.35
CA PRO A 98 45.67 7.30 -17.60
C PRO A 98 46.32 5.92 -17.44
N THR A 99 46.86 5.61 -16.26
CA THR A 99 47.38 4.26 -16.01
C THR A 99 46.25 3.22 -15.98
N PRO A 100 46.51 1.95 -16.35
CA PRO A 100 45.51 0.89 -16.27
C PRO A 100 44.88 0.75 -14.87
N GLU A 101 45.64 0.99 -13.81
CA GLU A 101 45.19 0.92 -12.43
C GLU A 101 44.17 2.03 -12.11
N ARG A 102 44.41 3.25 -12.59
CA ARG A 102 43.50 4.39 -12.39
C ARG A 102 42.23 4.27 -13.23
N LEU A 103 42.36 3.79 -14.46
CA LEU A 103 41.21 3.49 -15.31
C LEU A 103 40.33 2.39 -14.69
N ARG A 104 40.95 1.32 -14.16
CA ARG A 104 40.24 0.26 -13.41
C ARG A 104 39.55 0.82 -12.15
N ALA A 105 40.25 1.62 -11.35
CA ALA A 105 39.68 2.26 -10.17
C ALA A 105 38.47 3.15 -10.51
N LEU A 106 38.53 3.91 -11.60
CA LEU A 106 37.43 4.73 -12.10
C LEU A 106 36.22 3.87 -12.47
N VAL A 107 36.38 2.83 -13.28
CA VAL A 107 35.24 2.00 -13.72
C VAL A 107 34.64 1.21 -12.57
N THR A 108 35.46 0.68 -11.64
CA THR A 108 34.96 0.00 -10.44
C THR A 108 34.18 0.96 -9.54
N ALA A 109 34.67 2.18 -9.33
CA ALA A 109 33.92 3.19 -8.59
C ALA A 109 32.63 3.61 -9.31
N GLY A 110 32.65 3.66 -10.65
CA GLY A 110 31.49 3.93 -11.49
C GLY A 110 30.42 2.83 -11.39
N GLU A 111 30.81 1.56 -11.36
CA GLU A 111 29.90 0.42 -11.15
C GLU A 111 29.19 0.53 -9.79
N VAL A 112 29.93 0.76 -8.70
CA VAL A 112 29.37 0.97 -7.36
C VAL A 112 28.43 2.19 -7.34
N ALA A 113 28.80 3.28 -8.02
CA ALA A 113 27.94 4.45 -8.13
C ALA A 113 26.62 4.13 -8.85
N HIS A 114 26.69 3.34 -9.92
CA HIS A 114 25.52 2.96 -10.70
C HIS A 114 24.54 2.09 -9.91
N GLU A 115 25.01 1.21 -9.02
CA GLU A 115 24.14 0.47 -8.09
C GLU A 115 23.37 1.40 -7.15
N HIS A 116 24.03 2.46 -6.65
CA HIS A 116 23.39 3.47 -5.80
C HIS A 116 22.40 4.34 -6.58
N VAL A 117 22.74 4.73 -7.81
CA VAL A 117 21.81 5.41 -8.73
C VAL A 117 20.55 4.57 -8.90
N ARG A 118 20.67 3.29 -9.26
CA ARG A 118 19.51 2.38 -9.41
C ARG A 118 18.69 2.26 -8.13
N ALA A 119 19.32 2.33 -6.95
CA ALA A 119 18.61 2.26 -5.68
C ALA A 119 17.73 3.50 -5.42
N VAL A 120 18.26 4.69 -5.70
CA VAL A 120 17.51 5.95 -5.60
C VAL A 120 16.43 6.01 -6.68
N GLU A 121 16.81 5.70 -7.93
CA GLU A 121 15.93 5.73 -9.11
C GLU A 121 14.70 4.84 -8.93
N ARG A 122 14.83 3.61 -8.40
CA ARG A 122 13.67 2.75 -8.11
C ARG A 122 12.62 3.40 -7.20
N VAL A 123 13.05 4.15 -6.18
CA VAL A 123 12.13 4.87 -5.29
C VAL A 123 11.55 6.07 -6.02
N TRP A 124 12.40 6.83 -6.72
CA TRP A 124 12.01 8.01 -7.48
C TRP A 124 10.96 7.64 -8.54
N ASP A 125 11.25 6.69 -9.44
CA ASP A 125 10.34 6.23 -10.50
C ASP A 125 8.99 5.78 -9.95
N PHE A 126 9.00 4.98 -8.87
CA PHE A 126 7.78 4.49 -8.26
C PHE A 126 6.88 5.63 -7.80
N TYR A 127 7.43 6.61 -7.07
CA TYR A 127 6.64 7.72 -6.55
C TYR A 127 6.30 8.79 -7.59
N THR A 128 7.13 8.96 -8.62
CA THR A 128 6.79 9.79 -9.79
C THR A 128 5.52 9.25 -10.45
N VAL A 129 5.43 7.95 -10.68
CA VAL A 129 4.21 7.33 -11.26
C VAL A 129 3.06 7.37 -10.26
N PHE A 130 3.29 7.01 -8.99
CA PHE A 130 2.25 6.95 -7.96
C PHE A 130 1.57 8.31 -7.72
N PHE A 131 2.35 9.37 -7.51
CA PHE A 131 1.81 10.72 -7.34
C PHE A 131 1.36 11.34 -8.67
N GLY A 132 1.99 10.97 -9.80
CA GLY A 132 1.59 11.42 -11.13
C GLY A 132 0.15 11.08 -11.50
N GLN A 133 -0.42 10.00 -10.95
CA GLN A 133 -1.84 9.64 -11.17
C GLN A 133 -2.82 10.74 -10.74
N ARG A 134 -2.41 11.65 -9.86
CA ARG A 134 -3.24 12.75 -9.34
C ARG A 134 -3.51 13.86 -10.34
N GLN A 135 -2.71 13.94 -11.41
CA GLN A 135 -2.82 14.97 -12.44
C GLN A 135 -3.76 14.59 -13.58
N GLY A 136 -4.20 13.33 -13.65
CA GLY A 136 -5.06 12.82 -14.71
C GLY A 136 -6.52 12.66 -14.29
N ARG A 137 -7.29 11.97 -15.14
CA ARG A 137 -8.72 11.63 -14.90
C ARG A 137 -9.00 10.87 -13.60
N PHE A 138 -7.98 10.26 -13.00
CA PHE A 138 -8.12 9.50 -11.76
C PHE A 138 -7.99 10.36 -10.50
N GLY A 139 -7.53 11.61 -10.61
CA GLY A 139 -7.21 12.46 -9.45
C GLY A 139 -8.34 12.57 -8.44
N GLU A 140 -9.52 12.98 -8.88
CA GLU A 140 -10.70 13.10 -8.01
C GLU A 140 -11.19 11.75 -7.47
N TRP A 141 -11.08 10.69 -8.28
CA TRP A 141 -11.50 9.36 -7.87
C TRP A 141 -10.62 8.82 -6.76
N LEU A 142 -9.30 8.95 -6.92
CA LEU A 142 -8.33 8.53 -5.92
C LEU A 142 -8.41 9.41 -4.68
N LEU A 143 -8.66 10.72 -4.81
CA LEU A 143 -8.91 11.60 -3.67
C LEU A 143 -10.11 11.12 -2.85
N GLY A 144 -11.21 10.74 -3.51
CA GLY A 144 -12.37 10.18 -2.82
C GLY A 144 -12.05 8.90 -2.05
N CYS A 145 -11.25 8.01 -2.65
CA CYS A 145 -10.78 6.80 -1.96
C CYS A 145 -9.83 7.12 -0.79
N ASP A 146 -8.95 8.11 -0.91
CA ASP A 146 -8.09 8.57 0.19
C ASP A 146 -8.91 9.07 1.37
N ARG A 147 -9.96 9.84 1.10
CA ARG A 147 -10.85 10.40 2.11
C ARG A 147 -11.62 9.31 2.86
N ILE A 148 -12.14 8.33 2.13
CA ILE A 148 -12.74 7.13 2.73
C ILE A 148 -11.73 6.41 3.63
N ALA A 149 -10.51 6.20 3.13
CA ALA A 149 -9.48 5.50 3.91
C ALA A 149 -9.08 6.27 5.17
N LEU A 150 -8.96 7.60 5.08
CA LEU A 150 -8.68 8.47 6.22
C LEU A 150 -9.84 8.48 7.22
N ASP A 151 -11.09 8.55 6.78
CA ASP A 151 -12.27 8.48 7.65
C ASP A 151 -12.32 7.16 8.44
N CYS A 152 -12.03 6.03 7.80
CA CYS A 152 -11.90 4.74 8.50
C CYS A 152 -10.82 4.76 9.61
N TYR A 153 -9.70 5.44 9.35
CA TYR A 153 -8.66 5.63 10.34
C TYR A 153 -9.10 6.54 11.48
N GLN A 154 -9.75 7.65 11.16
CA GLN A 154 -10.24 8.60 12.16
C GLN A 154 -11.26 7.91 13.07
N ASP A 155 -12.23 7.19 12.52
CA ASP A 155 -13.23 6.44 13.27
C ASP A 155 -12.59 5.45 14.24
N ALA A 156 -11.68 4.61 13.72
CA ALA A 156 -11.00 3.60 14.53
C ALA A 156 -10.14 4.20 15.65
N PHE A 157 -9.42 5.30 15.39
CA PHE A 157 -8.54 5.90 16.40
C PHE A 157 -9.31 6.76 17.42
N LEU A 158 -10.38 7.44 17.01
CA LEU A 158 -11.28 8.16 17.92
C LEU A 158 -12.06 7.19 18.83
N GLY A 159 -12.36 6.00 18.34
CA GLY A 159 -13.09 4.97 19.10
C GLY A 159 -12.26 4.23 20.16
N LEU A 160 -10.94 4.44 20.22
CA LEU A 160 -10.07 3.75 21.18
C LEU A 160 -10.42 4.10 22.63
N GLY A 161 -10.17 3.16 23.54
CA GLY A 161 -10.29 3.40 24.98
C GLY A 161 -9.15 4.24 25.56
N THR A 162 -8.12 4.53 24.76
CA THR A 162 -6.97 5.37 25.11
C THR A 162 -6.72 6.36 23.98
N ALA A 163 -6.34 7.60 24.35
CA ALA A 163 -6.06 8.64 23.37
C ALA A 163 -4.83 8.24 22.53
N LYS A 164 -5.00 8.22 21.21
CA LYS A 164 -3.92 7.95 20.25
C LYS A 164 -4.18 8.72 18.96
N SER A 165 -3.15 9.40 18.44
CA SER A 165 -3.24 10.12 17.18
C SER A 165 -3.29 9.17 15.98
N VAL A 166 -4.02 9.58 14.95
CA VAL A 166 -3.99 8.92 13.63
C VAL A 166 -2.57 9.00 13.05
N PRO A 167 -1.94 7.88 12.65
CA PRO A 167 -0.59 7.86 12.10
C PRO A 167 -0.47 8.69 10.82
N GLN A 168 0.62 9.46 10.71
CA GLN A 168 0.91 10.31 9.56
C GLN A 168 2.15 9.81 8.79
N PRO A 169 2.20 9.96 7.44
CA PRO A 169 1.11 10.42 6.56
C PRO A 169 -0.05 9.42 6.49
N ALA A 170 -1.26 9.90 6.21
CA ALA A 170 -2.47 9.08 6.05
C ALA A 170 -2.34 8.02 4.93
N PRO A 171 -3.26 7.03 4.84
CA PRO A 171 -3.30 6.12 3.71
C PRO A 171 -3.53 6.85 2.39
N MET A 172 -2.90 6.36 1.32
CA MET A 172 -3.07 6.92 -0.02
C MET A 172 -3.37 5.81 -1.04
N CYS A 173 -4.39 6.05 -1.86
CA CYS A 173 -4.89 5.15 -2.86
C CYS A 173 -4.19 5.37 -4.21
N SER A 174 -4.06 4.32 -5.01
CA SER A 174 -3.66 4.42 -6.40
C SER A 174 -4.43 3.46 -7.27
N MET A 175 -4.54 3.77 -8.56
CA MET A 175 -5.03 2.83 -9.55
C MET A 175 -3.90 1.87 -9.95
N GLU A 176 -4.24 0.59 -10.10
CA GLU A 176 -3.35 -0.45 -10.61
C GLU A 176 -4.10 -1.30 -11.64
N SER A 177 -3.44 -1.81 -12.68
CA SER A 177 -4.08 -2.63 -13.72
C SER A 177 -4.33 -4.09 -13.29
N GLY A 178 -4.10 -4.41 -12.03
CA GLY A 178 -4.21 -5.76 -11.48
C GLY A 178 -5.66 -6.27 -11.33
N PRO A 179 -5.84 -7.58 -11.12
CA PRO A 179 -7.17 -8.19 -11.02
C PRO A 179 -7.85 -7.94 -9.68
N THR A 180 -7.08 -7.66 -8.62
CA THR A 180 -7.59 -7.53 -7.25
C THR A 180 -7.02 -6.28 -6.58
N PRO A 181 -7.75 -5.69 -5.61
CA PRO A 181 -7.18 -4.75 -4.67
C PRO A 181 -5.97 -5.32 -3.94
N ALA A 182 -5.10 -4.43 -3.47
CA ALA A 182 -3.96 -4.80 -2.65
C ALA A 182 -3.59 -3.65 -1.71
N THR A 183 -3.06 -3.99 -0.54
CA THR A 183 -2.62 -3.00 0.44
C THR A 183 -1.19 -3.24 0.90
N PHE A 184 -0.45 -2.14 1.07
CA PHE A 184 0.91 -2.15 1.58
C PHE A 184 0.97 -1.30 2.83
N ARG A 185 1.27 -1.96 3.94
CA ARG A 185 1.34 -1.34 5.26
C ARG A 185 2.48 -0.33 5.34
N ARG A 186 2.41 0.58 6.30
CA ARG A 186 3.57 1.38 6.71
C ARG A 186 4.71 0.48 7.19
N ASP A 187 5.93 0.92 7.00
CA ASP A 187 7.18 0.35 7.51
C ASP A 187 7.57 -1.06 7.02
N VAL A 188 6.73 -1.70 6.19
CA VAL A 188 7.10 -2.96 5.56
C VAL A 188 8.10 -2.73 4.43
N ARG A 189 9.02 -3.69 4.24
CA ARG A 189 9.98 -3.64 3.15
C ARG A 189 9.30 -4.02 1.84
N LEU A 190 9.32 -3.11 0.87
CA LEU A 190 8.69 -3.35 -0.43
C LEU A 190 9.73 -3.66 -1.50
N ARG A 191 9.57 -4.80 -2.18
CA ARG A 191 10.46 -5.20 -3.28
C ARG A 191 10.56 -4.13 -4.36
N ARG A 192 9.42 -3.51 -4.72
CA ARG A 192 9.34 -2.42 -5.72
C ARG A 192 10.13 -1.18 -5.34
N LEU A 193 10.31 -0.95 -4.04
CA LEU A 193 11.16 0.13 -3.52
C LEU A 193 12.60 -0.33 -3.27
N GLY A 194 13.06 -1.46 -3.83
CA GLY A 194 14.38 -2.01 -3.53
C GLY A 194 14.51 -2.45 -2.06
N PHE A 195 13.45 -3.04 -1.49
CA PHE A 195 13.34 -3.46 -0.09
C PHE A 195 13.46 -2.33 0.94
N GLN A 196 13.26 -1.09 0.53
CA GLN A 196 13.10 0.04 1.44
C GLN A 196 11.76 -0.02 2.18
N ARG A 197 11.72 0.61 3.37
CA ARG A 197 10.51 0.70 4.18
C ARG A 197 9.49 1.63 3.52
N ASN A 198 8.24 1.19 3.49
CA ASN A 198 7.13 1.97 2.97
C ASN A 198 6.77 3.14 3.92
N PRO A 199 6.80 4.41 3.47
CA PRO A 199 6.57 5.56 4.34
C PRO A 199 5.13 5.70 4.86
N PHE A 200 4.13 5.23 4.10
CA PHE A 200 2.71 5.33 4.47
C PHE A 200 1.88 4.19 3.86
N PRO A 201 0.70 3.87 4.42
CA PRO A 201 -0.18 2.84 3.88
C PRO A 201 -0.60 3.16 2.45
N GLN A 202 -0.50 2.17 1.55
CA GLN A 202 -0.88 2.31 0.15
C GLN A 202 -1.98 1.34 -0.19
N ILE A 203 -3.07 1.83 -0.78
CA ILE A 203 -4.22 1.01 -1.19
C ILE A 203 -4.33 1.04 -2.71
N GLN A 204 -4.07 -0.09 -3.35
CA GLN A 204 -4.18 -0.23 -4.78
C GLN A 204 -5.56 -0.73 -5.16
N LEU A 205 -6.19 -0.05 -6.11
CA LEU A 205 -7.53 -0.35 -6.58
C LEU A 205 -7.49 -0.62 -8.10
N PRO A 206 -8.04 -1.75 -8.55
CA PRO A 206 -8.25 -1.98 -9.97
C PRO A 206 -9.15 -0.92 -10.61
N TYR A 207 -8.89 -0.57 -11.86
CA TYR A 207 -9.73 0.38 -12.61
C TYR A 207 -11.23 0.00 -12.58
N HIS A 208 -11.53 -1.29 -12.72
CA HIS A 208 -12.92 -1.79 -12.71
C HIS A 208 -13.63 -1.61 -11.35
N ARG A 209 -12.90 -1.36 -10.25
CA ARG A 209 -13.49 -0.99 -8.95
C ARG A 209 -13.78 0.50 -8.87
N LEU A 210 -12.90 1.33 -9.42
CA LEU A 210 -13.08 2.78 -9.44
C LEU A 210 -14.29 3.19 -10.29
N VAL A 211 -14.60 2.49 -11.37
CA VAL A 211 -15.80 2.80 -12.17
C VAL A 211 -17.12 2.36 -11.52
N ASN A 212 -17.06 1.50 -10.49
CA ASN A 212 -18.20 0.88 -9.81
C ASN A 212 -18.16 1.15 -8.29
N PRO A 213 -18.52 2.36 -7.81
CA PRO A 213 -18.34 2.77 -6.42
C PRO A 213 -19.12 1.93 -5.40
N TRP A 214 -20.22 1.30 -5.80
CA TRP A 214 -20.96 0.33 -4.97
C TRP A 214 -20.17 -0.96 -4.66
N THR A 215 -18.99 -1.14 -5.27
CA THR A 215 -18.04 -2.22 -4.98
C THR A 215 -16.79 -1.77 -4.22
N LEU A 216 -16.72 -0.48 -3.84
CA LEU A 216 -15.59 0.07 -3.08
C LEU A 216 -15.58 -0.30 -1.60
N GLY A 217 -16.44 -1.24 -1.17
CA GLY A 217 -16.25 -1.97 0.10
C GLY A 217 -14.86 -2.62 0.20
N ALA A 218 -14.21 -2.86 -0.95
CA ALA A 218 -12.79 -3.20 -1.04
C ALA A 218 -11.86 -2.22 -0.30
N VAL A 219 -12.12 -0.90 -0.35
CA VAL A 219 -11.31 0.09 0.38
C VAL A 219 -11.37 -0.18 1.88
N LEU A 220 -12.56 -0.48 2.41
CA LEU A 220 -12.75 -0.78 3.82
C LEU A 220 -11.97 -2.04 4.23
N HIS A 221 -12.02 -3.09 3.40
CA HIS A 221 -11.23 -4.31 3.58
C HIS A 221 -9.72 -4.04 3.60
N GLU A 222 -9.21 -3.32 2.60
CA GLU A 222 -7.78 -3.02 2.48
C GLU A 222 -7.26 -2.10 3.60
N VAL A 223 -8.11 -1.18 4.08
CA VAL A 223 -7.84 -0.37 5.27
C VAL A 223 -7.79 -1.23 6.53
N SER A 224 -8.71 -2.18 6.68
CA SER A 224 -8.75 -3.06 7.85
C SER A 224 -7.48 -3.88 8.02
N HIS A 225 -6.81 -4.31 6.94
CA HIS A 225 -5.47 -4.91 7.04
C HIS A 225 -4.46 -3.96 7.67
N ASN A 226 -4.46 -2.68 7.30
CA ASN A 226 -3.55 -1.70 7.88
C ASN A 226 -3.89 -1.42 9.35
N LEU A 227 -5.17 -1.20 9.66
CA LEU A 227 -5.68 -1.02 11.02
C LEU A 227 -5.30 -2.20 11.93
N GLN A 228 -5.41 -3.44 11.45
CA GLN A 228 -5.02 -4.61 12.25
C GLN A 228 -3.58 -4.49 12.79
N ASN A 229 -2.68 -3.89 12.01
CA ASN A 229 -1.28 -3.75 12.39
C ASN A 229 -1.06 -2.53 13.28
N GLU A 230 -1.61 -1.37 12.91
CA GLU A 230 -1.40 -0.12 13.65
C GLU A 230 -2.17 -0.07 14.98
N LEU A 231 -3.19 -0.91 15.14
CA LEU A 231 -3.89 -1.17 16.41
C LEU A 231 -3.26 -2.30 17.23
N GLY A 232 -2.14 -2.88 16.79
CA GLY A 232 -1.43 -3.96 17.49
C GLY A 232 -2.13 -5.32 17.51
N LEU A 233 -3.24 -5.46 16.77
CA LEU A 233 -4.08 -6.66 16.74
C LEU A 233 -3.47 -7.80 15.94
N ALA A 234 -2.60 -7.50 14.97
CA ALA A 234 -2.00 -8.49 14.06
C ALA A 234 -1.17 -9.55 14.77
N ARG A 235 -0.70 -9.28 16.00
CA ARG A 235 0.02 -10.25 16.84
C ARG A 235 -0.94 -11.02 17.77
N VAL A 236 -1.79 -10.32 18.52
CA VAL A 236 -2.58 -10.90 19.61
C VAL A 236 -3.83 -11.64 19.15
N VAL A 237 -4.50 -11.19 18.08
CA VAL A 237 -5.74 -11.80 17.58
C VAL A 237 -5.53 -13.24 17.09
N PRO A 238 -4.55 -13.56 16.21
CA PRO A 238 -4.39 -14.92 15.69
C PRO A 238 -4.10 -15.95 16.80
N GLU A 239 -3.27 -15.57 17.80
CA GLU A 239 -2.97 -16.41 18.96
C GLU A 239 -4.22 -16.62 19.84
N THR A 240 -5.02 -15.58 20.01
CA THR A 240 -6.26 -15.65 20.80
C THR A 240 -7.31 -16.52 20.11
N VAL A 241 -7.43 -16.43 18.78
CA VAL A 241 -8.33 -17.28 17.98
C VAL A 241 -7.96 -18.75 18.11
N GLU A 242 -6.68 -19.09 17.94
CA GLU A 242 -6.23 -20.47 18.08
C GLU A 242 -6.53 -21.02 19.47
N ARG A 243 -6.13 -20.28 20.51
CA ARG A 243 -6.34 -20.67 21.92
C ARG A 243 -7.83 -20.88 22.22
N ARG A 244 -8.69 -19.96 21.80
CA ARG A 244 -10.15 -20.03 22.04
C ARG A 244 -10.79 -21.26 21.40
N LEU A 245 -10.38 -21.60 20.18
CA LEU A 245 -10.89 -22.79 19.50
C LEU A 245 -10.44 -24.07 20.21
N VAL A 246 -9.19 -24.15 20.64
CA VAL A 246 -8.67 -25.30 21.40
C VAL A 246 -9.38 -25.44 22.76
N GLU A 247 -9.54 -24.34 23.50
CA GLU A 247 -10.27 -24.31 24.79
C GLU A 247 -11.74 -24.76 24.63
N ALA A 248 -12.35 -24.48 23.48
CA ALA A 248 -13.70 -24.92 23.14
C ALA A 248 -13.78 -26.37 22.61
N GLY A 249 -12.67 -27.12 22.64
CA GLY A 249 -12.63 -28.54 22.25
C GLY A 249 -12.49 -28.79 20.75
N HIS A 250 -12.22 -27.75 19.94
CA HIS A 250 -11.97 -27.95 18.50
C HIS A 250 -10.62 -28.64 18.27
N PRO A 251 -10.50 -29.52 17.27
CA PRO A 251 -9.23 -30.17 16.94
C PRO A 251 -8.12 -29.13 16.67
N PRO A 252 -6.87 -29.33 17.17
CA PRO A 252 -5.78 -28.36 16.99
C PRO A 252 -5.51 -27.99 15.52
N GLN A 253 -5.75 -28.92 14.58
CA GLN A 253 -5.64 -28.65 13.15
C GLN A 253 -6.66 -27.64 12.63
N VAL A 254 -7.90 -27.66 13.15
CA VAL A 254 -8.94 -26.68 12.82
C VAL A 254 -8.55 -25.31 13.39
N ALA A 255 -8.10 -25.26 14.64
CA ALA A 255 -7.64 -24.03 15.27
C ALA A 255 -6.47 -23.36 14.50
N ARG A 256 -5.49 -24.15 14.04
CA ARG A 256 -4.38 -23.67 13.20
C ARG A 256 -4.83 -23.11 11.86
N VAL A 257 -5.84 -23.72 11.23
CA VAL A 257 -6.44 -23.21 9.98
C VAL A 257 -7.03 -21.82 10.21
N TRP A 258 -7.87 -21.65 11.24
CA TRP A 258 -8.50 -20.37 11.56
C TRP A 258 -7.48 -19.31 11.96
N ARG A 259 -6.44 -19.68 12.69
CA ARG A 259 -5.30 -18.80 12.98
C ARG A 259 -4.63 -18.30 11.71
N ARG A 260 -4.40 -19.16 10.73
CA ARG A 260 -3.79 -18.77 9.45
C ARG A 260 -4.68 -17.82 8.66
N TRP A 261 -6.00 -18.07 8.67
CA TRP A 261 -7.00 -17.24 7.99
C TRP A 261 -7.25 -15.88 8.64
N ASN A 262 -6.68 -15.64 9.82
CA ASN A 262 -6.94 -14.48 10.65
C ASN A 262 -6.88 -13.13 9.92
N ARG A 263 -5.91 -12.93 9.02
CA ARG A 263 -5.74 -11.62 8.36
C ARG A 263 -6.91 -11.26 7.47
N GLU A 264 -7.37 -12.22 6.67
CA GLU A 264 -8.47 -12.03 5.72
C GLU A 264 -9.80 -12.00 6.47
N THR A 265 -10.00 -12.90 7.44
CA THR A 265 -11.19 -12.87 8.29
C THR A 265 -11.31 -11.56 9.05
N PHE A 266 -10.21 -11.04 9.62
CA PHE A 266 -10.23 -9.75 10.30
C PHE A 266 -10.61 -8.61 9.36
N ALA A 267 -10.07 -8.61 8.13
CA ALA A 267 -10.37 -7.57 7.16
C ALA A 267 -11.84 -7.58 6.70
N ASP A 268 -12.41 -8.76 6.46
CA ASP A 268 -13.85 -8.91 6.14
C ASP A 268 -14.73 -8.37 7.29
N LEU A 269 -14.41 -8.74 8.54
CA LEU A 269 -15.20 -8.38 9.71
C LEU A 269 -15.05 -6.90 10.10
N CYS A 270 -13.83 -6.36 10.06
CA CYS A 270 -13.58 -4.96 10.34
C CYS A 270 -14.13 -4.06 9.22
N GLY A 271 -14.02 -4.47 7.96
CA GLY A 271 -14.66 -3.79 6.84
C GLY A 271 -16.18 -3.72 7.01
N LEU A 272 -16.81 -4.80 7.48
CA LEU A 272 -18.23 -4.84 7.81
C LEU A 272 -18.58 -3.89 8.98
N LEU A 273 -17.77 -3.84 10.04
CA LEU A 273 -17.95 -2.86 11.12
C LEU A 273 -17.78 -1.41 10.65
N LEU A 274 -16.96 -1.15 9.62
CA LEU A 274 -16.76 0.18 9.05
C LEU A 274 -17.91 0.63 8.15
N GLY A 275 -18.49 -0.28 7.36
CA GLY A 275 -19.40 0.06 6.25
C GLY A 275 -20.81 -0.53 6.32
N GLY A 276 -21.08 -1.43 7.25
CA GLY A 276 -22.42 -1.99 7.46
C GLY A 276 -22.90 -2.99 6.39
N PRO A 277 -24.22 -3.23 6.29
CA PRO A 277 -24.81 -4.28 5.45
C PRO A 277 -24.34 -4.29 3.99
N ALA A 278 -24.10 -3.11 3.39
CA ALA A 278 -23.65 -2.98 2.01
C ALA A 278 -22.31 -3.70 1.73
N VAL A 279 -21.46 -3.88 2.75
CA VAL A 279 -20.19 -4.60 2.63
C VAL A 279 -20.40 -6.08 2.38
N VAL A 280 -21.44 -6.69 2.98
CA VAL A 280 -21.79 -8.10 2.73
C VAL A 280 -22.24 -8.29 1.29
N ALA A 281 -23.05 -7.37 0.77
CA ALA A 281 -23.49 -7.40 -0.62
C ALA A 281 -22.30 -7.25 -1.59
N SER A 282 -21.37 -6.33 -1.30
CA SER A 282 -20.13 -6.19 -2.08
C SER A 282 -19.23 -7.42 -1.99
N LEU A 283 -19.18 -8.11 -0.85
CA LEU A 283 -18.43 -9.35 -0.69
C LEU A 283 -19.05 -10.47 -1.53
N MET A 284 -20.37 -10.60 -1.54
CA MET A 284 -21.07 -11.58 -2.37
C MET A 284 -20.74 -11.39 -3.87
N ASP A 285 -20.69 -10.15 -4.37
CA ASP A 285 -20.32 -9.87 -5.77
C ASP A 285 -18.91 -10.36 -6.12
N ILE A 286 -17.97 -10.28 -5.16
CA ILE A 286 -16.58 -10.69 -5.34
C ILE A 286 -16.43 -12.21 -5.29
N LEU A 287 -17.13 -12.84 -4.33
CA LEU A 287 -17.04 -14.27 -4.07
C LEU A 287 -17.87 -15.11 -5.05
N ALA A 288 -18.83 -14.50 -5.76
CA ALA A 288 -19.68 -15.18 -6.72
C ALA A 288 -18.87 -15.73 -7.91
N ARG A 289 -18.59 -17.04 -7.90
CA ARG A 289 -17.80 -17.76 -8.91
C ARG A 289 -18.41 -19.14 -9.16
N ALA A 290 -17.85 -19.89 -10.12
CA ALA A 290 -18.27 -21.27 -10.34
C ALA A 290 -18.14 -22.11 -9.04
N PRO A 291 -19.07 -23.05 -8.75
CA PRO A 291 -19.04 -23.84 -7.51
C PRO A 291 -17.69 -24.49 -7.22
N ALA A 292 -17.00 -24.99 -8.25
CA ALA A 292 -15.65 -25.54 -8.12
C ALA A 292 -14.68 -24.54 -7.47
N SER A 293 -14.67 -23.27 -7.91
CA SER A 293 -13.81 -22.23 -7.32
C SER A 293 -14.22 -21.83 -5.91
N VAL A 294 -15.52 -21.87 -5.61
CA VAL A 294 -16.07 -21.50 -4.29
C VAL A 294 -15.75 -22.54 -3.22
N TRP A 295 -15.69 -23.81 -3.60
CA TRP A 295 -15.44 -24.92 -2.67
C TRP A 295 -14.00 -25.38 -2.60
N THR A 296 -13.16 -25.00 -3.57
CA THR A 296 -11.78 -25.50 -3.63
C THR A 296 -11.04 -25.17 -2.34
N TRP A 297 -10.67 -26.23 -1.63
CA TRP A 297 -9.84 -26.16 -0.45
C TRP A 297 -8.37 -26.05 -0.86
N ASN A 298 -7.65 -25.12 -0.24
CA ASN A 298 -6.20 -25.07 -0.32
C ASN A 298 -5.63 -25.06 1.11
N PRO A 299 -4.86 -26.09 1.51
CA PRO A 299 -4.32 -26.22 2.85
C PRO A 299 -3.25 -25.18 3.18
N THR A 300 -2.79 -24.35 2.24
CA THR A 300 -1.87 -23.23 2.48
C THR A 300 -2.51 -21.86 2.27
N ALA A 301 -3.80 -21.81 1.92
CA ALA A 301 -4.50 -20.54 1.69
C ALA A 301 -4.55 -19.68 2.97
N VAL A 302 -4.40 -18.38 2.74
CA VAL A 302 -4.45 -17.34 3.77
C VAL A 302 -5.86 -16.80 4.02
N HIS A 303 -6.84 -17.23 3.23
CA HIS A 303 -8.26 -16.91 3.39
C HIS A 303 -9.08 -18.19 3.64
N PRO A 304 -10.21 -18.10 4.36
CA PRO A 304 -11.25 -19.12 4.28
C PRO A 304 -11.71 -19.30 2.83
N THR A 305 -12.34 -20.43 2.52
CA THR A 305 -12.93 -20.58 1.19
C THR A 305 -14.00 -19.50 0.97
N PRO A 306 -14.25 -19.08 -0.29
CA PRO A 306 -15.34 -18.16 -0.59
C PRO A 306 -16.68 -18.58 0.03
N TYR A 307 -16.93 -19.90 0.14
CA TYR A 307 -18.13 -20.39 0.82
C TYR A 307 -18.20 -19.96 2.30
N LEU A 308 -17.14 -20.21 3.10
CA LEU A 308 -17.13 -19.90 4.53
C LEU A 308 -17.07 -18.40 4.84
N ARG A 309 -16.41 -17.60 3.98
CA ARG A 309 -16.26 -16.15 4.19
C ARG A 309 -17.61 -15.46 4.40
N LEU A 310 -18.63 -15.81 3.61
CA LEU A 310 -19.95 -15.20 3.78
C LEU A 310 -20.57 -15.49 5.16
N PHE A 311 -20.41 -16.71 5.69
CA PHE A 311 -21.02 -17.07 6.97
C PHE A 311 -20.38 -16.32 8.15
N LEU A 312 -19.10 -15.94 8.05
CA LEU A 312 -18.45 -15.04 9.01
C LEU A 312 -19.09 -13.65 8.99
N SER A 313 -19.24 -13.08 7.80
CA SER A 313 -19.86 -11.76 7.63
C SER A 313 -21.34 -11.77 8.04
N ALA A 314 -22.10 -12.81 7.70
CA ALA A 314 -23.50 -12.95 8.10
C ALA A 314 -23.66 -13.15 9.62
N GLU A 315 -22.71 -13.83 10.28
CA GLU A 315 -22.70 -13.96 11.73
C GLU A 315 -22.51 -12.60 12.41
N LEU A 316 -21.51 -11.83 11.97
CA LEU A 316 -21.29 -10.49 12.50
C LEU A 316 -22.47 -9.55 12.17
N LEU A 317 -22.99 -9.58 10.95
CA LEU A 317 -24.11 -8.73 10.51
C LEU A 317 -25.34 -8.93 11.40
N SER A 318 -25.67 -10.19 11.73
CA SER A 318 -26.74 -10.50 12.69
C SER A 318 -26.52 -9.83 14.05
N ARG A 319 -25.29 -9.96 14.61
CA ARG A 319 -24.92 -9.37 15.91
C ARG A 319 -24.84 -7.84 15.90
N MET A 320 -24.71 -7.22 14.73
CA MET A 320 -24.78 -5.77 14.55
C MET A 320 -26.21 -5.22 14.56
N GLY A 321 -27.23 -6.09 14.62
CA GLY A 321 -28.64 -5.70 14.63
C GLY A 321 -29.33 -5.82 13.27
N PHE A 322 -28.78 -6.61 12.34
CA PHE A 322 -29.34 -6.83 11.00
C PHE A 322 -29.61 -8.34 10.75
N PRO A 323 -30.47 -8.99 11.58
CA PRO A 323 -30.71 -10.43 11.48
C PRO A 323 -31.41 -10.84 10.18
N GLU A 324 -32.26 -9.97 9.62
CA GLU A 324 -33.01 -10.26 8.39
C GLU A 324 -32.09 -10.28 7.16
N GLU A 325 -31.20 -9.28 7.04
CA GLU A 325 -30.21 -9.19 5.98
C GLU A 325 -29.17 -10.31 6.09
N ALA A 326 -28.76 -10.65 7.32
CA ALA A 326 -27.87 -11.77 7.59
C ALA A 326 -28.48 -13.10 7.10
N GLU A 327 -29.73 -13.39 7.47
CA GLU A 327 -30.39 -14.62 7.06
C GLU A 327 -30.71 -14.61 5.56
N GLY A 328 -31.10 -13.46 4.99
CA GLY A 328 -31.27 -13.29 3.55
C GLY A 328 -30.01 -13.66 2.77
N SER A 329 -28.85 -13.20 3.23
CA SER A 329 -27.54 -13.52 2.65
C SER A 329 -27.23 -15.01 2.76
N ARG A 330 -27.45 -15.63 3.94
CA ARG A 330 -27.25 -17.07 4.15
C ARG A 330 -28.12 -17.91 3.21
N ARG A 331 -29.41 -17.58 3.09
CA ARG A 331 -30.36 -18.28 2.21
C ARG A 331 -29.95 -18.17 0.75
N ALA A 332 -29.61 -16.96 0.28
CA ALA A 332 -29.18 -16.73 -1.09
C ALA A 332 -27.94 -17.57 -1.43
N TRP A 333 -26.96 -17.61 -0.52
CA TRP A 333 -25.71 -18.34 -0.73
C TRP A 333 -25.89 -19.86 -0.69
N ARG A 334 -26.67 -20.37 0.27
CA ARG A 334 -27.04 -21.79 0.33
C ARG A 334 -27.84 -22.20 -0.89
N ARG A 335 -28.68 -21.34 -1.45
CA ARG A 335 -29.41 -21.62 -2.70
C ARG A 335 -28.48 -21.66 -3.91
N ALA A 336 -27.51 -20.75 -3.99
CA ALA A 336 -26.60 -20.66 -5.11
C ALA A 336 -25.61 -21.83 -5.19
N TYR A 337 -25.10 -22.28 -4.04
CA TYR A 337 -24.07 -23.32 -4.00
C TYR A 337 -24.56 -24.65 -3.44
N GLY A 338 -25.54 -24.68 -2.55
CA GLY A 338 -25.90 -25.90 -1.84
C GLY A 338 -24.82 -26.31 -0.83
N ARG A 339 -24.63 -27.62 -0.64
CA ARG A 339 -23.58 -28.16 0.23
C ARG A 339 -22.24 -28.25 -0.50
N PRO A 340 -21.10 -27.88 0.13
CA PRO A 340 -19.78 -28.04 -0.47
C PRO A 340 -19.52 -29.48 -0.96
N ALA A 341 -19.10 -29.65 -2.22
CA ALA A 341 -18.99 -30.96 -2.87
C ALA A 341 -17.57 -31.37 -3.33
N ALA A 342 -16.51 -30.66 -2.91
CA ALA A 342 -15.10 -30.94 -3.27
C ALA A 342 -14.27 -31.19 -1.99
N PRO A 343 -12.97 -31.59 -2.02
CA PRO A 343 -12.27 -32.16 -0.87
C PRO A 343 -11.99 -31.11 0.22
N TYR A 344 -13.04 -30.79 0.97
CA TYR A 344 -13.04 -29.91 2.11
C TYR A 344 -12.78 -30.76 3.35
N PRO A 345 -11.84 -30.40 4.24
CA PRO A 345 -11.60 -31.17 5.44
C PRO A 345 -12.87 -31.29 6.27
N LYS A 346 -13.35 -32.53 6.47
CA LYS A 346 -14.58 -32.85 7.20
C LYS A 346 -14.63 -32.15 8.56
N ALA A 347 -13.53 -32.20 9.31
CA ALA A 347 -13.41 -31.53 10.60
C ALA A 347 -13.63 -30.00 10.54
N VAL A 348 -13.24 -29.33 9.46
CA VAL A 348 -13.44 -27.87 9.30
C VAL A 348 -14.90 -27.56 8.94
N LEU A 349 -15.55 -28.40 8.12
CA LEU A 349 -16.97 -28.22 7.80
C LEU A 349 -17.88 -28.52 9.00
N GLU A 350 -17.65 -29.63 9.71
CA GLU A 350 -18.47 -30.06 10.84
C GLU A 350 -18.36 -29.09 12.03
N SER A 351 -17.21 -28.44 12.19
CA SER A 351 -17.01 -27.41 13.22
C SER A 351 -17.39 -26.00 12.76
N ALA A 352 -17.77 -25.80 11.49
CA ALA A 352 -17.83 -24.47 10.89
C ALA A 352 -18.76 -23.51 11.62
N ASP A 353 -19.98 -23.95 11.98
CA ASP A 353 -20.97 -23.07 12.62
C ASP A 353 -20.48 -22.58 13.99
N ASP A 354 -19.98 -23.47 14.84
CA ASP A 354 -19.45 -23.09 16.15
C ASP A 354 -18.14 -22.29 16.06
N ALA A 355 -17.23 -22.70 15.16
CA ALA A 355 -15.97 -22.00 14.94
C ALA A 355 -16.19 -20.58 14.41
N VAL A 356 -17.13 -20.38 13.47
CA VAL A 356 -17.52 -19.05 12.97
C VAL A 356 -18.01 -18.17 14.12
N ARG A 357 -18.91 -18.69 14.96
CA ARG A 357 -19.45 -17.97 16.13
C ARG A 357 -18.35 -17.54 17.10
N LEU A 358 -17.41 -18.43 17.39
CA LEU A 358 -16.27 -18.18 18.29
C LEU A 358 -15.23 -17.23 17.69
N VAL A 359 -14.97 -17.33 16.38
CA VAL A 359 -14.03 -16.47 15.66
C VAL A 359 -14.56 -15.03 15.60
N VAL A 360 -15.83 -14.85 15.23
CA VAL A 360 -16.49 -13.52 15.23
C VAL A 360 -16.50 -12.93 16.63
N ASP A 361 -16.88 -13.72 17.64
CA ASP A 361 -16.82 -13.31 19.05
C ASP A 361 -15.42 -12.83 19.44
N THR A 362 -14.41 -13.64 19.14
CA THR A 362 -13.02 -13.37 19.51
C THR A 362 -12.49 -12.11 18.83
N MET A 363 -12.73 -11.93 17.53
CA MET A 363 -12.19 -10.78 16.79
C MET A 363 -12.95 -9.49 17.04
N CYS A 364 -14.28 -9.55 17.18
CA CYS A 364 -15.13 -8.35 17.18
C CYS A 364 -15.60 -7.93 18.57
N PHE A 365 -15.85 -8.88 19.48
CA PHE A 365 -16.54 -8.63 20.74
C PHE A 365 -15.66 -8.80 21.98
N ARG A 366 -14.51 -9.46 21.86
CA ARG A 366 -13.52 -9.52 22.94
C ARG A 366 -12.79 -8.18 23.11
N ARG A 367 -12.50 -7.82 24.35
CA ARG A 367 -11.70 -6.64 24.71
C ARG A 367 -10.21 -6.92 24.55
N TYR A 368 -9.47 -5.96 24.01
CA TYR A 368 -8.02 -6.02 23.84
C TYR A 368 -7.33 -4.83 24.51
N GLU A 369 -6.20 -5.08 25.18
CA GLU A 369 -5.41 -4.03 25.82
C GLU A 369 -4.93 -2.97 24.82
N THR A 370 -4.54 -3.39 23.60
CA THR A 370 -4.08 -2.48 22.54
C THR A 370 -5.20 -1.56 22.02
N LEU A 371 -6.47 -1.84 22.36
CA LEU A 371 -7.63 -1.02 22.05
C LEU A 371 -8.10 -0.18 23.25
N GLY A 372 -7.32 -0.11 24.33
CA GLY A 372 -7.72 0.54 25.58
C GLY A 372 -8.83 -0.22 26.30
N ARG A 373 -8.74 -1.56 26.33
CA ARG A 373 -9.72 -2.48 26.94
C ARG A 373 -11.13 -2.37 26.34
N ARG A 374 -11.24 -1.91 25.10
CA ARG A 374 -12.46 -1.98 24.28
C ARG A 374 -12.41 -3.17 23.32
N SER A 375 -13.56 -3.61 22.85
CA SER A 375 -13.64 -4.55 21.73
C SER A 375 -13.60 -3.81 20.39
N LEU A 376 -13.31 -4.54 19.30
CA LEU A 376 -13.29 -3.93 17.97
C LEU A 376 -14.66 -3.33 17.60
N ALA A 377 -15.77 -3.99 17.92
CA ALA A 377 -17.12 -3.48 17.68
C ALA A 377 -17.50 -2.26 18.55
N GLN A 378 -16.75 -2.00 19.63
CA GLN A 378 -16.89 -0.77 20.41
C GLN A 378 -16.01 0.37 19.87
N VAL A 379 -14.88 0.03 19.22
CA VAL A 379 -13.95 0.98 18.62
C VAL A 379 -14.46 1.45 17.26
N VAL A 380 -14.92 0.52 16.42
CA VAL A 380 -15.48 0.78 15.11
C VAL A 380 -16.94 0.32 15.18
N ARG A 381 -17.85 1.28 15.38
CA ARG A 381 -19.27 0.99 15.62
C ARG A 381 -20.10 1.31 14.39
N PHE A 382 -20.92 0.35 13.99
CA PHE A 382 -21.98 0.54 13.00
C PHE A 382 -23.26 -0.11 13.51
N ALA A 383 -24.34 0.66 13.57
CA ALA A 383 -25.64 0.24 14.10
C ALA A 383 -26.78 0.66 13.14
N PRO A 384 -28.04 0.29 13.42
CA PRO A 384 -29.17 0.63 12.56
C PRO A 384 -29.35 2.13 12.30
N LYS A 385 -28.90 2.99 13.22
CA LYS A 385 -28.93 4.45 13.03
C LYS A 385 -28.03 4.89 11.88
N GLU A 386 -26.81 4.36 11.79
CA GLU A 386 -25.90 4.66 10.68
C GLU A 386 -26.45 4.12 9.35
N GLN A 387 -27.14 2.97 9.38
CA GLN A 387 -27.84 2.46 8.20
C GLN A 387 -28.94 3.41 7.71
N GLN A 388 -29.74 4.00 8.60
CA GLN A 388 -30.76 4.98 8.24
C GLN A 388 -30.14 6.23 7.56
N MET A 389 -28.99 6.71 8.06
CA MET A 389 -28.25 7.80 7.41
C MET A 389 -27.85 7.43 5.98
N ILE A 390 -27.38 6.19 5.78
CA ILE A 390 -27.00 5.68 4.46
C ILE A 390 -28.21 5.61 3.52
N GLU A 391 -29.37 5.20 4.01
CA GLU A 391 -30.61 5.13 3.21
C GLU A 391 -31.07 6.51 2.74
N GLU A 392 -31.06 7.52 3.62
CA GLU A 392 -31.38 8.90 3.26
C GLU A 392 -30.36 9.46 2.25
N ALA A 393 -29.08 9.21 2.51
CA ALA A 393 -27.99 9.63 1.63
C ALA A 393 -28.09 8.99 0.23
N ALA A 394 -28.50 7.73 0.12
CA ALA A 394 -28.70 7.06 -1.17
C ALA A 394 -29.73 7.79 -2.04
N GLY A 395 -30.85 8.22 -1.44
CA GLY A 395 -31.88 8.97 -2.14
C GLY A 395 -31.39 10.35 -2.61
N ARG A 396 -30.64 11.06 -1.76
CA ARG A 396 -30.07 12.38 -2.11
C ARG A 396 -29.00 12.26 -3.19
N LEU A 397 -28.07 11.32 -3.02
CA LEU A 397 -27.00 11.00 -3.94
C LEU A 397 -27.54 10.68 -5.34
N ALA A 398 -28.58 9.85 -5.44
CA ALA A 398 -29.21 9.50 -6.72
C ALA A 398 -29.76 10.73 -7.48
N ARG A 399 -30.29 11.72 -6.76
CA ARG A 399 -30.81 12.98 -7.32
C ARG A 399 -29.72 14.05 -7.54
N GLY A 400 -28.47 13.78 -7.14
CA GLY A 400 -27.39 14.74 -7.21
C GLY A 400 -27.49 15.87 -6.18
N ILE A 401 -28.26 15.66 -5.13
CA ILE A 401 -28.37 16.54 -3.96
C ILE A 401 -27.27 16.14 -2.97
N ASP A 402 -26.72 17.11 -2.23
CA ASP A 402 -25.76 16.83 -1.16
C ASP A 402 -26.29 15.72 -0.22
N PRO A 403 -25.56 14.60 -0.07
CA PRO A 403 -25.92 13.50 0.82
C PRO A 403 -26.03 13.91 2.30
N GLY A 404 -25.48 15.07 2.67
CA GLY A 404 -25.53 15.63 4.02
C GLY A 404 -24.27 15.32 4.85
N ILE A 405 -24.36 15.59 6.16
CA ILE A 405 -23.27 15.34 7.11
C ILE A 405 -23.30 13.87 7.51
N LEU A 406 -22.51 13.06 6.80
CA LEU A 406 -22.24 11.67 7.11
C LEU A 406 -20.75 11.35 6.85
N PRO A 407 -20.18 10.37 7.54
CA PRO A 407 -18.82 9.91 7.27
C PRO A 407 -18.60 9.50 5.81
N GLU A 408 -17.43 9.79 5.25
CA GLU A 408 -17.11 9.52 3.84
C GLU A 408 -17.24 8.03 3.49
N ARG A 409 -16.88 7.14 4.42
CA ARG A 409 -17.00 5.69 4.21
C ARG A 409 -18.44 5.23 3.96
N PHE A 410 -19.44 5.96 4.45
CA PHE A 410 -20.85 5.62 4.28
C PHE A 410 -21.39 5.92 2.89
N LEU A 411 -20.69 6.74 2.09
CA LEU A 411 -21.08 6.97 0.69
C LEU A 411 -20.96 5.69 -0.16
N ILE A 412 -20.14 4.72 0.24
CA ILE A 412 -20.09 3.40 -0.42
C ILE A 412 -21.44 2.69 -0.26
N GLY A 413 -21.97 2.67 0.96
CA GLY A 413 -23.29 2.10 1.25
C GLY A 413 -24.41 2.87 0.55
N ALA A 414 -24.32 4.20 0.49
CA ALA A 414 -25.29 5.04 -0.19
C ALA A 414 -25.32 4.76 -1.70
N ALA A 415 -24.14 4.64 -2.33
CA ALA A 415 -24.02 4.26 -3.74
C ALA A 415 -24.55 2.85 -3.99
N ARG A 416 -24.27 1.89 -3.08
CA ARG A 416 -24.78 0.52 -3.17
C ARG A 416 -26.30 0.46 -3.12
N LEU A 417 -26.91 1.13 -2.14
CA LEU A 417 -28.37 1.17 -2.04
C LEU A 417 -29.03 1.88 -3.22
N ALA A 418 -28.44 2.98 -3.71
CA ALA A 418 -28.94 3.66 -4.89
C ALA A 418 -28.91 2.76 -6.13
N PHE A 419 -27.85 1.94 -6.28
CA PHE A 419 -27.73 0.95 -7.34
C PHE A 419 -28.74 -0.18 -7.20
N ASP A 420 -28.79 -0.84 -6.03
CA ASP A 420 -29.66 -1.99 -5.76
C ASP A 420 -31.15 -1.62 -5.90
N ARG A 421 -31.54 -0.42 -5.44
CA ARG A 421 -32.92 0.09 -5.54
C ARG A 421 -33.20 0.82 -6.86
N ARG A 422 -32.23 0.87 -7.79
CA ARG A 422 -32.34 1.52 -9.11
C ARG A 422 -32.81 2.98 -9.04
N LEU A 423 -32.31 3.73 -8.06
CA LEU A 423 -32.71 5.12 -7.83
C LEU A 423 -32.17 6.08 -8.90
N ALA A 424 -31.09 5.69 -9.58
CA ALA A 424 -30.49 6.39 -10.72
C ALA A 424 -29.67 5.40 -11.57
N THR A 425 -29.20 5.83 -12.75
CA THR A 425 -28.31 4.99 -13.57
C THR A 425 -26.93 4.85 -12.91
N PRO A 426 -26.20 3.75 -13.18
CA PRO A 426 -24.83 3.55 -12.72
C PRO A 426 -23.91 4.77 -12.93
N GLU A 427 -23.97 5.39 -14.11
CA GLU A 427 -23.15 6.55 -14.48
C GLU A 427 -23.48 7.79 -13.63
N VAL A 428 -24.77 8.01 -13.36
CA VAL A 428 -25.23 9.11 -12.52
C VAL A 428 -24.77 8.91 -11.07
N ILE A 429 -24.91 7.69 -10.53
CA ILE A 429 -24.44 7.35 -9.19
C ILE A 429 -22.93 7.58 -9.08
N THR A 430 -22.14 7.06 -10.03
CA THR A 430 -20.68 7.20 -10.03
C THR A 430 -20.24 8.66 -10.07
N ARG A 431 -20.84 9.46 -10.94
CA ARG A 431 -20.54 10.89 -11.05
C ARG A 431 -20.87 11.63 -9.75
N HIS A 432 -22.04 11.40 -9.15
CA HIS A 432 -22.41 12.08 -7.91
C HIS A 432 -21.54 11.64 -6.73
N PHE A 433 -21.25 10.34 -6.61
CA PHE A 433 -20.38 9.79 -5.57
C PHE A 433 -19.01 10.48 -5.53
N TYR A 434 -18.31 10.56 -6.67
CA TYR A 434 -16.99 11.18 -6.72
C TYR A 434 -17.04 12.70 -6.59
N ARG A 435 -18.06 13.35 -7.17
CA ARG A 435 -18.25 14.79 -7.01
C ARG A 435 -18.44 15.18 -5.54
N ASP A 436 -19.25 14.44 -4.81
CA ASP A 436 -19.52 14.74 -3.40
C ASP A 436 -18.29 14.44 -2.54
N LEU A 437 -17.57 13.35 -2.82
CA LEU A 437 -16.30 13.05 -2.17
C LEU A 437 -15.19 14.04 -2.50
N ALA A 438 -15.19 14.71 -3.65
CA ALA A 438 -14.20 15.72 -4.01
C ALA A 438 -14.45 17.10 -3.37
N ARG A 439 -15.70 17.39 -2.98
CA ARG A 439 -16.10 18.69 -2.40
C ARG A 439 -15.91 18.82 -0.89
N ARG A 440 -15.81 17.68 -0.19
CA ARG A 440 -15.69 17.61 1.28
C ARG A 440 -14.41 18.21 1.84
#